data_AF-A0AAU5AN66-F1
#
_entry.id   AF-A0AAU5AN66-F1
#
_cell.length_a   1.000
_cell.length_b   1.000
_cell.length_c   1.000
_cell.angle_alpha   90.00
_cell.angle_beta   90.00
_cell.angle_gamma   90.00
#
_symmetry.space_group_name_H-M   'P 1'
#
loop_
_entity.id
_entity.type
_entity.pdbx_description
1 polymer ?
#
loop_
_entity_poly.entity_id
_entity_poly.type
_entity_poly.pdbx_seq_one_letter_code
_entity_poly.pdbx_strand_id
1 'polypeptide(L)'
;MRITILAVPDCPNVPVVRERITAALAGRSAQVELVEVREEAEAARWGMTGSPTVLLDGVDPFAMAGAPASVSCRLYRDADGHADGAPSIQALRQALGIQAAEGKECCTADLLDPVGRFGRGRRAPAERGLRAVHQAMLRHFAAQGAAPDSAALDPIAAVAGRTAADVLTELDREDFLTLDAAGRIRAAYPFSAVGTRHRVRLANGAQVWSMCAVDALGISAMLGGQDVQISSCDPVNDQPVTITFTDGSTHWEPTDAVVFIGRREADGPAAAVCCDALNFFTSRASAQHWQQAHPEISGQVVSQDRAIQIGQQTFGPILHNEDGGDR
;
A
#
# COMPACT_ATOMS: atom_id res chain seq x y z
N MET A 1 -0.85 10.39 25.83
CA MET A 1 0.32 10.85 25.08
C MET A 1 0.02 12.22 24.51
N ARG A 2 0.91 13.17 24.80
CA ARG A 2 0.86 14.53 24.31
C ARG A 2 1.96 14.71 23.26
N ILE A 3 1.56 15.17 22.08
CA ILE A 3 2.45 15.47 20.97
C ILE A 3 2.40 16.97 20.76
N THR A 4 3.54 17.64 20.89
CA THR A 4 3.63 19.09 20.68
C THR A 4 4.47 19.36 19.44
N ILE A 5 3.92 20.12 18.50
CA ILE A 5 4.62 20.59 17.31
C ILE A 5 5.05 22.02 17.60
N LEU A 6 6.36 22.26 17.64
CA LEU A 6 6.94 23.59 17.75
C LEU A 6 7.26 24.08 16.35
N ALA A 7 6.70 25.21 15.94
CA ALA A 7 6.93 25.76 14.61
C ALA A 7 6.98 27.28 14.63
N VAL A 8 7.72 27.87 13.68
CA VAL A 8 7.61 29.30 13.41
C VAL A 8 6.29 29.62 12.69
N PRO A 9 5.82 30.88 12.76
CA PRO A 9 4.68 31.32 11.95
C PRO A 9 4.88 30.98 10.47
N ASP A 10 3.80 30.53 9.82
CA ASP A 10 3.77 30.18 8.39
C ASP A 10 4.78 29.11 7.93
N CYS A 11 5.23 28.23 8.84
CA CYS A 11 6.12 27.14 8.47
C CYS A 11 5.44 26.16 7.48
N PRO A 12 5.99 25.98 6.26
CA PRO A 12 5.36 25.19 5.20
C PRO A 12 5.27 23.69 5.51
N ASN A 13 6.07 23.20 6.46
CA ASN A 13 6.15 21.78 6.81
C ASN A 13 5.16 21.38 7.91
N VAL A 14 4.44 22.32 8.54
CA VAL A 14 3.46 22.00 9.61
C VAL A 14 2.32 21.09 9.11
N PRO A 15 1.70 21.33 7.94
CA PRO A 15 0.68 20.42 7.41
C PRO A 15 1.23 19.00 7.23
N VAL A 16 2.45 18.87 6.69
CA VAL A 16 3.12 17.60 6.45
C VAL A 16 3.40 16.86 7.76
N VAL A 17 3.91 17.55 8.77
CA VAL A 17 4.15 16.95 10.10
C VAL A 17 2.85 16.47 10.74
N ARG A 18 1.76 17.24 10.67
CA ARG A 18 0.46 16.84 11.22
C ARG A 18 -0.11 15.61 10.53
N GLU A 19 -0.02 15.56 9.21
CA GLU A 19 -0.41 14.40 8.42
C GLU A 19 0.39 13.16 8.83
N ARG A 20 1.73 13.28 8.91
CA ARG A 20 2.61 12.17 9.27
C ARG A 20 2.41 11.68 10.70
N ILE A 21 2.15 12.57 11.66
CA ILE A 21 1.80 12.21 13.05
C ILE A 21 0.48 11.43 13.06
N THR A 22 -0.53 11.91 12.33
CA THR A 22 -1.84 11.23 12.23
C THR A 22 -1.68 9.81 11.66
N ALA A 23 -0.89 9.67 10.59
CA ALA A 23 -0.56 8.37 10.00
C ALA A 23 0.27 7.47 10.91
N ALA A 24 1.17 8.04 11.72
CA ALA A 24 1.99 7.31 12.68
C ALA A 24 1.15 6.78 13.86
N LEU A 25 0.13 7.52 14.29
CA LEU A 25 -0.77 7.13 15.39
C LEU A 25 -1.70 5.96 15.06
N ALA A 26 -1.98 5.71 13.77
CA ALA A 26 -2.79 4.59 13.29
C ALA A 26 -4.12 4.39 14.06
N GLY A 27 -4.83 5.49 14.34
CA GLY A 27 -6.12 5.47 15.05
C GLY A 27 -6.03 5.55 16.58
N ARG A 28 -4.82 5.60 17.17
CA ARG A 28 -4.64 5.89 18.60
C ARG A 28 -4.97 7.35 18.91
N SER A 29 -5.71 7.57 19.99
CA SER A 29 -5.96 8.93 20.48
C SER A 29 -4.69 9.52 21.09
N ALA A 30 -4.26 10.67 20.56
CA ALA A 30 -3.21 11.51 21.13
C ALA A 30 -3.66 12.96 21.12
N GLN A 31 -3.21 13.73 22.11
CA GLN A 31 -3.43 15.17 22.13
C GLN A 31 -2.31 15.81 21.31
N VAL A 32 -2.65 16.34 20.13
CA VAL A 32 -1.70 17.03 19.25
C VAL A 32 -1.90 18.54 19.39
N GLU A 33 -0.88 19.24 19.87
CA GLU A 33 -0.89 20.69 20.07
C GLU A 33 0.16 21.34 19.16
N LEU A 34 -0.19 22.46 18.54
CA LEU A 34 0.74 23.30 17.78
C LEU A 34 1.08 24.53 18.62
N VAL A 35 2.36 24.76 18.87
CA VAL A 35 2.88 25.93 19.57
C VAL A 35 3.72 26.73 18.59
N GLU A 36 3.31 27.97 18.37
CA GLU A 36 4.08 28.93 17.57
C GLU A 36 5.24 29.49 18.41
N VAL A 37 6.44 29.45 17.86
CA VAL A 37 7.68 29.96 18.46
C VAL A 37 8.22 31.07 17.56
N ARG A 38 8.36 32.29 18.09
CA ARG A 38 8.69 33.47 17.28
C ARG A 38 10.12 33.95 17.46
N GLU A 39 10.74 33.62 18.59
CA GLU A 39 12.07 34.13 18.96
C GLU A 39 12.99 32.99 19.44
N GLU A 40 14.31 33.15 19.26
CA GLU A 40 15.31 32.17 19.69
C GLU A 40 15.29 31.92 21.21
N ALA A 41 14.92 32.93 22.01
CA ALA A 41 14.77 32.77 23.46
C ALA A 41 13.63 31.80 23.80
N GLU A 42 12.53 31.81 23.04
CA GLU A 42 11.43 30.85 23.18
C GLU A 42 11.85 29.46 22.67
N ALA A 43 12.56 29.41 21.55
CA ALA A 43 13.11 28.17 21.01
C ALA A 43 14.01 27.47 22.04
N ALA A 44 14.86 28.22 22.75
CA ALA A 44 15.73 27.69 23.81
C ALA A 44 14.95 27.15 25.01
N ARG A 45 13.85 27.82 25.42
CA ARG A 45 12.98 27.35 26.52
C ARG A 45 12.29 26.03 26.19
N TRP A 46 11.94 25.83 24.94
CA TRP A 46 11.27 24.62 24.47
C TRP A 46 12.22 23.53 23.96
N GLY A 47 13.52 23.81 23.84
CA GLY A 47 14.50 22.89 23.24
C GLY A 47 14.32 22.72 21.72
N MET A 48 13.72 23.70 21.04
CA MET A 48 13.49 23.68 19.60
C MET A 48 14.80 23.94 18.85
N THR A 49 15.30 22.94 18.13
CA THR A 49 16.52 23.06 17.29
C THR A 49 16.19 23.38 15.82
N GLY A 50 14.96 23.82 15.54
CA GLY A 50 14.47 24.26 14.24
C GLY A 50 12.98 23.94 14.00
N SER A 51 12.38 24.59 13.01
CA SER A 51 10.97 24.43 12.65
C SER A 51 10.77 23.42 11.51
N PRO A 52 9.82 22.49 11.61
CA PRO A 52 9.06 22.11 12.80
C PRO A 52 9.87 21.16 13.70
N THR A 53 9.73 21.24 15.02
CA THR A 53 10.24 20.26 16.00
C THR A 53 9.07 19.50 16.64
N VAL A 54 9.17 18.18 16.74
CA VAL A 54 8.13 17.34 17.35
C VAL A 54 8.59 16.88 18.73
N LEU A 55 7.82 17.22 19.76
CA LEU A 55 8.03 16.74 21.12
C LEU A 55 7.01 15.66 21.46
N LEU A 56 7.48 14.55 22.01
CA LEU A 56 6.67 13.47 22.57
C LEU A 56 6.76 13.56 24.09
N ASP A 57 5.63 13.86 24.74
CA ASP A 57 5.54 14.10 26.18
C ASP A 57 6.59 15.10 26.70
N GLY A 58 6.99 16.06 25.85
CA GLY A 58 7.97 17.11 26.15
C GLY A 58 9.42 16.80 25.74
N VAL A 59 9.70 15.63 25.15
CA VAL A 59 11.03 15.22 24.71
C VAL A 59 11.12 15.17 23.19
N ASP A 60 12.18 15.74 22.61
CA ASP A 60 12.47 15.62 21.18
C ASP A 60 13.20 14.29 20.88
N PRO A 61 12.55 13.31 20.22
CA PRO A 61 13.18 12.03 19.92
C PRO A 61 14.18 12.10 18.77
N PHE A 62 14.23 13.21 18.03
CA PHE A 62 15.11 13.42 16.88
C PHE A 62 16.24 14.40 17.18
N ALA A 63 16.43 14.76 18.46
CA ALA A 63 17.43 15.73 18.88
C ALA A 63 18.85 15.29 18.47
N MET A 64 19.57 16.20 17.81
CA MET A 64 21.00 16.00 17.54
C MET A 64 21.82 16.53 18.71
N ALA A 65 22.73 15.71 19.24
CA ALA A 65 23.58 16.10 20.36
C ALA A 65 24.39 17.37 20.03
N GLY A 66 24.22 18.41 20.85
CA GLY A 66 24.93 19.69 20.70
C GLY A 66 24.34 20.66 19.68
N ALA A 67 23.18 20.37 19.08
CA ALA A 67 22.50 21.32 18.20
C ALA A 67 21.96 22.52 19.01
N PRO A 68 22.23 23.77 18.60
CA PRO A 68 21.70 24.94 19.28
C PRO A 68 20.20 25.09 19.03
N ALA A 69 19.52 25.74 19.97
CA ALA A 69 18.14 26.15 19.74
C ALA A 69 18.06 27.15 18.57
N SER A 70 17.06 27.01 17.71
CA SER A 70 16.95 27.76 16.46
C SER A 70 15.50 27.88 16.00
N VAL A 71 15.17 29.02 15.39
CA VAL A 71 13.91 29.28 14.67
C VAL A 71 14.04 29.02 13.15
N SER A 72 15.18 28.49 12.69
CA SER A 72 15.39 28.13 11.28
C SER A 72 14.72 26.81 10.89
N CYS A 73 14.61 26.51 9.61
CA CYS A 73 14.08 25.22 9.14
C CYS A 73 14.90 24.05 9.68
N ARG A 74 14.23 23.05 10.24
CA ARG A 74 14.83 21.78 10.64
C ARG A 74 14.77 20.79 9.49
N LEU A 75 15.88 20.13 9.24
CA LEU A 75 15.96 19.02 8.29
C LEU A 75 16.05 17.70 9.04
N TYR A 76 15.18 16.78 8.66
CA TYR A 76 15.14 15.40 9.12
C TYR A 76 15.77 14.53 8.05
N ARG A 77 16.67 13.65 8.46
CA ARG A 77 17.29 12.68 7.55
C ARG A 77 16.68 11.31 7.77
N ASP A 78 16.29 10.65 6.71
CA ASP A 78 15.91 9.24 6.76
C ASP A 78 17.15 8.32 6.71
N ALA A 79 16.91 7.01 6.78
CA ALA A 79 17.96 5.98 6.77
C ALA A 79 18.77 5.97 5.45
N ASP A 80 18.19 6.48 4.37
CA ASP A 80 18.80 6.58 3.04
C ASP A 80 19.56 7.91 2.83
N GLY A 81 19.54 8.79 3.85
CA GLY A 81 20.25 10.07 3.85
C GLY A 81 19.51 11.22 3.17
N HIS A 82 18.27 11.02 2.70
CA HIS A 82 17.44 12.08 2.13
C HIS A 82 17.02 13.05 3.23
N ALA A 83 17.15 14.35 2.94
CA ALA A 83 16.78 15.41 3.86
C ALA A 83 15.38 15.95 3.51
N ASP A 84 14.50 15.98 4.50
CA ASP A 84 13.13 16.49 4.38
C ASP A 84 12.79 17.44 5.54
N GLY A 85 11.78 18.29 5.37
CA GLY A 85 11.34 19.28 6.36
C GLY A 85 10.49 18.71 7.51
N ALA A 86 10.27 17.39 7.53
CA ALA A 86 9.46 16.69 8.52
C ALA A 86 10.03 15.28 8.80
N PRO A 87 9.90 14.74 10.03
CA PRO A 87 10.30 13.36 10.30
C PRO A 87 9.45 12.39 9.49
N SER A 88 10.02 11.24 9.13
CA SER A 88 9.27 10.19 8.43
C SER A 88 8.25 9.52 9.36
N ILE A 89 7.22 8.92 8.78
CA ILE A 89 6.19 8.17 9.54
C ILE A 89 6.84 7.02 10.33
N GLN A 90 7.84 6.35 9.75
CA GLN A 90 8.57 5.27 10.42
C GLN A 90 9.35 5.77 11.63
N ALA A 91 10.06 6.89 11.50
CA ALA A 91 10.80 7.50 12.60
C ALA A 91 9.85 7.95 13.72
N LEU A 92 8.68 8.49 13.35
CA LEU A 92 7.62 8.82 14.31
C LEU A 92 7.07 7.56 15.00
N ARG A 93 6.79 6.47 14.29
CA ARG A 93 6.31 5.21 14.89
C ARG A 93 7.31 4.64 15.90
N GLN A 94 8.59 4.61 15.53
CA GLN A 94 9.66 4.18 16.43
C GLN A 94 9.71 5.06 17.68
N ALA A 95 9.68 6.38 17.51
CA ALA A 95 9.71 7.33 18.62
C ALA A 95 8.49 7.25 19.55
N LEU A 96 7.31 6.95 19.00
CA LEU A 96 6.06 6.77 19.76
C LEU A 96 6.02 5.43 20.53
N GLY A 97 7.11 4.64 20.51
CA GLY A 97 7.12 3.29 21.07
C GLY A 97 6.11 2.37 20.37
N ILE A 98 5.68 2.74 19.16
CA ILE A 98 4.90 1.90 18.26
C ILE A 98 5.92 1.04 17.51
N GLN A 99 6.64 0.22 18.29
CA GLN A 99 7.28 -0.97 17.78
C GLN A 99 6.24 -2.08 17.79
N ALA A 100 6.26 -2.97 16.80
CA ALA A 100 5.39 -4.13 16.73
C ALA A 100 5.48 -4.88 18.07
N ALA A 101 4.45 -4.74 18.90
CA ALA A 101 4.39 -5.41 20.18
C ALA A 101 4.30 -6.92 19.90
N GLU A 102 5.36 -7.65 20.25
CA GLU A 102 5.32 -9.09 20.37
C GLU A 102 4.17 -9.49 21.31
N GLY A 103 3.22 -10.24 20.77
CA GLY A 103 2.25 -10.99 21.57
C GLY A 103 0.83 -10.40 21.57
N LYS A 104 -0.03 -11.11 20.81
CA LYS A 104 -1.50 -11.05 20.74
C LYS A 104 -2.10 -9.90 19.92
N GLU A 105 -2.71 -10.32 18.81
CA GLU A 105 -3.47 -9.53 17.81
C GLU A 105 -2.64 -8.77 16.74
N CYS A 106 -1.39 -9.18 16.48
CA CYS A 106 -0.52 -8.59 15.45
C CYS A 106 -0.53 -9.32 14.08
N CYS A 107 -1.19 -10.47 13.94
CA CYS A 107 -1.00 -11.35 12.78
C CYS A 107 -1.62 -10.85 11.46
N THR A 108 -2.39 -9.76 11.48
CA THR A 108 -3.13 -9.31 10.29
C THR A 108 -2.48 -8.15 9.54
N ALA A 109 -1.88 -7.20 10.26
CA ALA A 109 -1.28 -5.98 9.68
C ALA A 109 0.01 -6.29 8.90
N ASP A 110 0.87 -7.15 9.44
CA ASP A 110 2.19 -7.50 8.87
C ASP A 110 2.07 -8.25 7.52
N LEU A 111 0.94 -8.94 7.29
CA LEU A 111 0.63 -9.62 6.03
C LEU A 111 -0.04 -8.74 4.98
N LEU A 112 -0.64 -7.62 5.39
CA LEU A 112 -1.21 -6.63 4.47
C LEU A 112 -0.13 -5.71 3.92
N ASP A 113 0.96 -5.49 4.64
CA ASP A 113 2.06 -4.61 4.22
C ASP A 113 2.71 -4.99 2.89
N PRO A 114 2.98 -6.28 2.59
CA PRO A 114 3.48 -6.72 1.29
C PRO A 114 2.54 -6.37 0.12
N VAL A 115 1.22 -6.44 0.33
CA VAL A 115 0.22 -6.33 -0.74
C VAL A 115 -0.37 -4.91 -0.84
N GLY A 116 -0.43 -4.18 0.26
CA GLY A 116 -1.13 -2.90 0.41
C GLY A 116 -0.23 -1.67 0.45
N ARG A 117 0.94 -1.67 -0.22
CA ARG A 117 1.92 -0.56 -0.16
C ARG A 117 2.33 -0.18 1.28
N PHE A 118 2.72 -1.13 2.11
CA PHE A 118 3.06 -0.87 3.53
C PHE A 118 1.89 -0.22 4.30
N GLY A 119 0.68 -0.73 4.08
CA GLY A 119 -0.54 -0.23 4.71
C GLY A 119 -1.07 1.10 4.14
N ARG A 120 -0.50 1.63 3.06
CA ARG A 120 -1.05 2.81 2.34
C ARG A 120 -2.29 2.50 1.49
N GLY A 121 -2.60 1.21 1.31
CA GLY A 121 -3.72 0.74 0.52
C GLY A 121 -3.49 0.87 -0.99
N ARG A 122 -4.47 0.38 -1.75
CA ARG A 122 -4.45 0.36 -3.23
C ARG A 122 -5.47 1.30 -3.86
N ARG A 123 -6.18 2.09 -3.07
CA ARG A 123 -7.11 3.10 -3.58
C ARG A 123 -6.37 4.42 -3.79
N ALA A 124 -6.30 4.87 -5.04
CA ALA A 124 -5.64 6.11 -5.38
C ALA A 124 -6.34 7.35 -4.74
N PRO A 125 -5.59 8.44 -4.45
CA PRO A 125 -6.15 9.69 -3.92
C PRO A 125 -7.20 10.30 -4.86
N ALA A 126 -8.21 10.97 -4.30
CA ALA A 126 -9.31 11.57 -5.08
C ALA A 126 -8.83 12.72 -5.98
N GLU A 127 -7.75 13.37 -5.54
CA GLU A 127 -7.23 14.60 -6.06
C GLU A 127 -6.53 14.37 -7.40
N ARG A 128 -6.39 15.47 -8.17
CA ARG A 128 -5.56 15.52 -9.38
C ARG A 128 -5.90 14.45 -10.43
N GLY A 129 -7.13 13.93 -10.42
CA GLY A 129 -7.62 12.92 -11.35
C GLY A 129 -7.11 11.49 -11.09
N LEU A 130 -6.31 11.25 -10.05
CA LEU A 130 -5.64 9.96 -9.81
C LEU A 130 -6.65 8.82 -9.64
N ARG A 131 -7.61 8.96 -8.71
CA ARG A 131 -8.65 7.96 -8.47
C ARG A 131 -9.53 7.72 -9.69
N ALA A 132 -9.95 8.78 -10.37
CA ALA A 132 -10.84 8.66 -11.52
C ALA A 132 -10.19 7.85 -12.65
N VAL A 133 -8.94 8.18 -13.01
CA VAL A 133 -8.17 7.45 -14.02
C VAL A 133 -7.89 6.02 -13.56
N HIS A 134 -7.46 5.83 -12.31
CA HIS A 134 -7.19 4.50 -11.76
C HIS A 134 -8.42 3.58 -11.82
N GLN A 135 -9.58 4.05 -11.34
CA GLN A 135 -10.81 3.26 -11.38
C GLN A 135 -11.30 3.01 -12.81
N ALA A 136 -11.16 3.97 -13.72
CA ALA A 136 -11.54 3.79 -15.12
C ALA A 136 -10.68 2.71 -15.81
N MET A 137 -9.38 2.72 -15.56
CA MET A 137 -8.45 1.69 -16.05
C MET A 137 -8.82 0.30 -15.52
N LEU A 138 -9.08 0.15 -14.21
CA LEU A 138 -9.46 -1.13 -13.61
C LEU A 138 -10.82 -1.64 -14.14
N ARG A 139 -11.80 -0.75 -14.31
CA ARG A 139 -13.08 -1.11 -14.95
C ARG A 139 -12.89 -1.54 -16.41
N HIS A 140 -11.95 -0.93 -17.13
CA HIS A 140 -11.63 -1.32 -18.50
C HIS A 140 -11.02 -2.73 -18.57
N PHE A 141 -10.07 -3.05 -17.68
CA PHE A 141 -9.56 -4.42 -17.55
C PHE A 141 -10.67 -5.43 -17.29
N ALA A 142 -11.57 -5.14 -16.34
CA ALA A 142 -12.67 -6.04 -16.01
C ALA A 142 -13.66 -6.23 -17.18
N ALA A 143 -13.82 -5.21 -18.02
CA ALA A 143 -14.71 -5.28 -19.18
C ALA A 143 -14.08 -5.97 -20.40
N GLN A 144 -12.79 -5.70 -20.67
CA GLN A 144 -12.15 -6.05 -21.94
C GLN A 144 -11.08 -7.15 -21.82
N GLY A 145 -10.64 -7.48 -20.61
CA GLY A 145 -9.55 -8.44 -20.38
C GLY A 145 -8.15 -7.87 -20.62
N ALA A 146 -8.02 -6.58 -20.98
CA ALA A 146 -6.76 -5.94 -21.37
C ALA A 146 -6.66 -4.51 -20.83
N ALA A 147 -5.45 -3.95 -20.85
CA ALA A 147 -5.23 -2.55 -20.51
C ALA A 147 -5.82 -1.61 -21.58
N PRO A 148 -6.40 -0.46 -21.19
CA PRO A 148 -6.78 0.57 -22.15
C PRO A 148 -5.55 1.22 -22.78
N ASP A 149 -5.70 1.72 -24.00
CA ASP A 149 -4.76 2.72 -24.53
C ASP A 149 -4.81 3.99 -23.68
N SER A 150 -3.67 4.66 -23.52
CA SER A 150 -3.58 5.90 -22.73
C SER A 150 -4.53 6.98 -23.26
N ALA A 151 -4.70 7.07 -24.58
CA ALA A 151 -5.62 8.01 -25.21
C ALA A 151 -7.09 7.81 -24.79
N ALA A 152 -7.49 6.59 -24.43
CA ALA A 152 -8.84 6.33 -23.92
C ALA A 152 -9.06 6.92 -22.51
N LEU A 153 -7.99 7.24 -21.78
CA LEU A 153 -8.02 7.83 -20.44
C LEU A 153 -7.92 9.36 -20.47
N ASP A 154 -7.52 9.97 -21.59
CA ASP A 154 -7.35 11.42 -21.70
C ASP A 154 -8.60 12.23 -21.35
N PRO A 155 -9.82 11.87 -21.80
CA PRO A 155 -11.03 12.60 -21.41
C PRO A 155 -11.26 12.63 -19.90
N ILE A 156 -10.81 11.59 -19.18
CA ILE A 156 -10.97 11.45 -17.73
C ILE A 156 -9.93 12.30 -17.00
N ALA A 157 -8.67 12.26 -17.48
CA ALA A 157 -7.59 13.09 -16.93
C ALA A 157 -7.84 14.59 -17.17
N ALA A 158 -8.43 14.95 -18.30
CA ALA A 158 -8.71 16.33 -18.69
C ALA A 158 -9.66 17.05 -17.72
N VAL A 159 -10.56 16.32 -17.04
CA VAL A 159 -11.42 16.89 -15.98
C VAL A 159 -10.61 17.51 -14.84
N ALA A 160 -9.42 16.96 -14.57
CA ALA A 160 -8.48 17.49 -13.59
C ALA A 160 -7.42 18.43 -14.20
N GLY A 161 -7.57 18.82 -15.47
CA GLY A 161 -6.62 19.68 -16.19
C GLY A 161 -5.28 19.00 -16.49
N ARG A 162 -5.25 17.67 -16.63
CA ARG A 162 -4.03 16.87 -16.86
C ARG A 162 -4.18 15.97 -18.09
N THR A 163 -3.05 15.48 -18.59
CA THR A 163 -3.03 14.41 -19.60
C THR A 163 -3.08 13.03 -18.93
N ALA A 164 -3.52 11.99 -19.64
CA ALA A 164 -3.46 10.63 -19.13
C ALA A 164 -2.03 10.21 -18.80
N ALA A 165 -1.06 10.60 -19.64
CA ALA A 165 0.36 10.27 -19.43
C ALA A 165 0.88 10.81 -18.09
N ASP A 166 0.54 12.06 -17.73
CA ASP A 166 0.95 12.66 -16.45
C ASP A 166 0.36 11.91 -15.24
N VAL A 167 -0.91 11.52 -15.34
CA VAL A 167 -1.61 10.81 -14.27
C VAL A 167 -1.06 9.39 -14.12
N LEU A 168 -0.85 8.69 -15.23
CA LEU A 168 -0.28 7.34 -15.22
C LEU A 168 1.15 7.32 -14.65
N THR A 169 1.99 8.30 -15.00
CA THR A 169 3.34 8.43 -14.46
C THR A 169 3.33 8.66 -12.95
N GLU A 170 2.37 9.43 -12.44
CA GLU A 170 2.23 9.63 -11.00
C GLU A 170 1.70 8.38 -10.29
N LEU A 171 0.74 7.67 -10.88
CA LEU A 171 0.24 6.40 -10.36
C LEU A 171 1.34 5.32 -10.33
N ASP A 172 2.25 5.31 -11.32
CA ASP A 172 3.43 4.44 -11.38
C ASP A 172 4.42 4.75 -10.26
N ARG A 173 4.81 6.03 -10.13
CA ARG A 173 5.70 6.50 -9.05
C ARG A 173 5.15 6.20 -7.66
N GLU A 174 3.82 6.24 -7.52
CA GLU A 174 3.12 5.91 -6.28
C GLU A 174 2.71 4.44 -6.19
N ASP A 175 3.21 3.53 -7.01
CA ASP A 175 2.97 2.07 -6.94
C ASP A 175 1.47 1.68 -6.96
N PHE A 176 0.63 2.38 -7.70
CA PHE A 176 -0.74 1.92 -8.00
C PHE A 176 -0.79 1.07 -9.28
N LEU A 177 0.20 1.25 -10.16
CA LEU A 177 0.37 0.53 -11.40
C LEU A 177 1.87 0.45 -11.72
N THR A 178 2.23 -0.30 -12.76
CA THR A 178 3.58 -0.26 -13.32
C THR A 178 3.53 0.04 -14.82
N LEU A 179 4.37 0.96 -15.30
CA LEU A 179 4.56 1.24 -16.72
C LEU A 179 5.77 0.49 -17.29
N ASP A 180 5.77 0.23 -18.59
CA ASP A 180 6.95 -0.19 -19.33
C ASP A 180 7.81 1.00 -19.79
N ALA A 181 8.96 0.73 -20.40
CA ALA A 181 9.88 1.77 -20.89
C ALA A 181 9.27 2.68 -21.98
N ALA A 182 8.16 2.29 -22.60
CA ALA A 182 7.42 3.07 -23.57
C ALA A 182 6.23 3.83 -22.93
N GLY A 183 6.07 3.77 -21.60
CA GLY A 183 4.97 4.40 -20.88
C GLY A 183 3.64 3.66 -20.99
N ARG A 184 3.64 2.39 -21.43
CA ARG A 184 2.42 1.58 -21.53
C ARG A 184 2.17 0.83 -20.22
N ILE A 185 0.89 0.63 -19.90
CA ILE A 185 0.48 -0.07 -18.68
C ILE A 185 0.91 -1.53 -18.76
N ARG A 186 1.82 -1.93 -17.86
CA ARG A 186 2.27 -3.32 -17.70
C ARG A 186 1.45 -4.07 -16.65
N ALA A 187 1.09 -3.39 -15.57
CA ALA A 187 0.22 -3.90 -14.51
C ALA A 187 -0.56 -2.75 -13.87
N ALA A 188 -1.76 -3.03 -13.38
CA ALA A 188 -2.60 -2.11 -12.64
C ALA A 188 -3.33 -2.92 -11.57
N TYR A 189 -2.86 -2.87 -10.33
CA TYR A 189 -3.23 -3.85 -9.31
C TYR A 189 -4.74 -3.86 -9.04
N PRO A 190 -5.40 -5.04 -9.09
CA PRO A 190 -4.84 -6.40 -9.08
C PRO A 190 -4.49 -7.01 -10.46
N PHE A 191 -4.76 -6.32 -11.56
CA PHE A 191 -4.59 -6.86 -12.92
C PHE A 191 -3.15 -6.74 -13.45
N SER A 192 -2.81 -7.66 -14.34
CA SER A 192 -1.60 -7.63 -15.17
C SER A 192 -1.97 -7.56 -16.64
N ALA A 193 -1.31 -6.69 -17.40
CA ALA A 193 -1.41 -6.67 -18.86
C ALA A 193 -0.53 -7.75 -19.52
N VAL A 194 0.43 -8.31 -18.78
CA VAL A 194 1.33 -9.37 -19.21
C VAL A 194 0.83 -10.71 -18.65
N GLY A 195 0.92 -11.77 -19.44
CA GLY A 195 0.56 -13.12 -18.99
C GLY A 195 1.36 -13.54 -17.76
N THR A 196 0.66 -13.96 -16.71
CA THR A 196 1.25 -14.55 -15.50
C THR A 196 0.77 -16.00 -15.36
N ARG A 197 1.13 -16.69 -14.28
CA ARG A 197 0.52 -17.99 -13.97
C ARG A 197 -0.92 -17.86 -13.48
N HIS A 198 -1.30 -16.70 -12.95
CA HIS A 198 -2.57 -16.46 -12.27
C HIS A 198 -3.60 -15.87 -13.24
N ARG A 199 -4.41 -16.73 -13.84
CA ARG A 199 -5.49 -16.34 -14.76
C ARG A 199 -6.81 -16.25 -14.01
N VAL A 200 -7.60 -15.22 -14.27
CA VAL A 200 -8.95 -15.08 -13.73
C VAL A 200 -9.94 -14.92 -14.87
N ARG A 201 -10.97 -15.78 -14.87
CA ARG A 201 -12.14 -15.66 -15.73
C ARG A 201 -13.25 -14.98 -14.95
N LEU A 202 -13.74 -13.88 -15.50
CA LEU A 202 -14.80 -13.06 -14.91
C LEU A 202 -16.18 -13.53 -15.36
N ALA A 203 -17.24 -13.15 -14.62
CA ALA A 203 -18.63 -13.52 -14.92
C ALA A 203 -19.09 -13.11 -16.32
N ASN A 204 -18.56 -12.03 -16.88
CA ASN A 204 -18.84 -11.58 -18.25
C ASN A 204 -18.10 -12.37 -19.34
N GLY A 205 -17.30 -13.38 -18.96
CA GLY A 205 -16.49 -14.19 -19.88
C GLY A 205 -15.11 -13.59 -20.21
N ALA A 206 -14.82 -12.35 -19.79
CA ALA A 206 -13.49 -11.77 -19.97
C ALA A 206 -12.45 -12.57 -19.17
N GLN A 207 -11.25 -12.67 -19.72
CA GLN A 207 -10.11 -13.31 -19.08
C GLN A 207 -9.05 -12.25 -18.83
N VAL A 208 -8.60 -12.17 -17.59
CA VAL A 208 -7.56 -11.26 -17.13
C VAL A 208 -6.44 -12.05 -16.47
N TRP A 209 -5.26 -11.44 -16.41
CA TRP A 209 -4.16 -11.93 -15.58
C TRP A 209 -4.08 -11.11 -14.31
N SER A 210 -3.56 -11.72 -13.26
CA SER A 210 -3.28 -11.05 -11.98
C SER A 210 -1.81 -11.17 -11.63
N MET A 211 -1.27 -10.21 -10.87
CA MET A 211 0.17 -10.20 -10.57
C MET A 211 0.56 -11.28 -9.56
N CYS A 212 -0.33 -11.63 -8.63
CA CYS A 212 -0.06 -12.62 -7.60
C CYS A 212 -1.33 -13.35 -7.12
N ALA A 213 -1.18 -14.33 -6.24
CA ALA A 213 -2.29 -15.10 -5.68
C ALA A 213 -3.32 -14.23 -4.93
N VAL A 214 -2.85 -13.27 -4.11
CA VAL A 214 -3.74 -12.38 -3.35
C VAL A 214 -4.48 -11.41 -4.27
N ASP A 215 -3.81 -10.90 -5.31
CA ASP A 215 -4.43 -10.07 -6.34
C ASP A 215 -5.55 -10.83 -7.04
N ALA A 216 -5.32 -12.10 -7.40
CA ALA A 216 -6.33 -12.96 -8.01
C ALA A 216 -7.58 -13.09 -7.13
N LEU A 217 -7.40 -13.35 -5.84
CA LEU A 217 -8.50 -13.45 -4.86
C LEU A 217 -9.22 -12.10 -4.65
N GLY A 218 -8.47 -10.99 -4.73
CA GLY A 218 -9.00 -9.64 -4.56
C GLY A 218 -9.90 -9.16 -5.70
N ILE A 219 -9.78 -9.73 -6.90
CA ILE A 219 -10.56 -9.32 -8.08
C ILE A 219 -12.07 -9.49 -7.84
N SER A 220 -12.52 -10.62 -7.28
CA SER A 220 -13.94 -10.85 -6.99
C SER A 220 -14.48 -9.76 -6.05
N ALA A 221 -13.76 -9.47 -4.96
CA ALA A 221 -14.14 -8.47 -3.98
C ALA A 221 -14.19 -7.05 -4.57
N MET A 222 -13.16 -6.67 -5.35
CA MET A 222 -13.10 -5.38 -6.03
C MET A 222 -14.28 -5.16 -6.99
N LEU A 223 -14.76 -6.23 -7.61
CA LEU A 223 -15.90 -6.22 -8.53
C LEU A 223 -17.26 -6.40 -7.82
N GLY A 224 -17.30 -6.23 -6.50
CA GLY A 224 -18.55 -6.32 -5.72
C GLY A 224 -19.01 -7.74 -5.42
N GLY A 225 -18.07 -8.68 -5.31
CA GLY A 225 -18.36 -10.08 -4.99
C GLY A 225 -18.86 -10.90 -6.18
N GLN A 226 -18.52 -10.48 -7.41
CA GLN A 226 -18.85 -11.23 -8.61
C GLN A 226 -18.18 -12.61 -8.61
N ASP A 227 -18.90 -13.58 -9.17
CA ASP A 227 -18.38 -14.92 -9.42
C ASP A 227 -17.19 -14.85 -10.40
N VAL A 228 -16.11 -15.51 -10.02
CA VAL A 228 -14.90 -15.63 -10.82
C VAL A 228 -14.32 -17.03 -10.69
N GLN A 229 -13.60 -17.45 -11.72
CA GLN A 229 -12.78 -18.65 -11.68
C GLN A 229 -11.31 -18.28 -11.83
N ILE A 230 -10.51 -18.63 -10.85
CA ILE A 230 -9.06 -18.44 -10.82
C ILE A 230 -8.42 -19.77 -11.22
N SER A 231 -7.49 -19.73 -12.17
CA SER A 231 -6.63 -20.85 -12.54
C SER A 231 -5.17 -20.44 -12.35
N SER A 232 -4.41 -21.26 -11.65
CA SER A 232 -2.98 -21.10 -11.43
C SER A 232 -2.28 -22.46 -11.38
N CYS A 233 -0.98 -22.46 -11.11
CA CYS A 233 -0.21 -23.67 -10.84
C CYS A 233 0.79 -23.44 -9.71
N ASP A 234 1.02 -24.51 -8.93
CA ASP A 234 1.99 -24.54 -7.85
C ASP A 234 3.42 -24.40 -8.42
N PRO A 235 4.22 -23.44 -7.95
CA PRO A 235 5.52 -23.14 -8.53
C PRO A 235 6.58 -24.23 -8.25
N VAL A 236 6.30 -25.22 -7.41
CA VAL A 236 7.24 -26.33 -7.11
C VAL A 236 7.06 -27.49 -8.07
N ASN A 237 5.83 -27.80 -8.44
CA ASN A 237 5.48 -29.06 -9.10
C ASN A 237 4.57 -28.89 -10.33
N ASP A 238 4.24 -27.64 -10.68
CA ASP A 238 3.37 -27.24 -11.80
C ASP A 238 1.97 -27.85 -11.78
N GLN A 239 1.55 -28.47 -10.67
CA GLN A 239 0.19 -29.00 -10.54
C GLN A 239 -0.83 -27.85 -10.47
N PRO A 240 -1.99 -28.03 -11.11
CA PRO A 240 -2.99 -26.97 -11.20
C PRO A 240 -3.60 -26.65 -9.82
N VAL A 241 -3.87 -25.36 -9.61
CA VAL A 241 -4.70 -24.87 -8.52
C VAL A 241 -5.84 -24.06 -9.13
N THR A 242 -7.08 -24.44 -8.84
CA THR A 242 -8.30 -23.76 -9.30
C THR A 242 -9.10 -23.28 -8.10
N ILE A 243 -9.51 -22.02 -8.11
CA ILE A 243 -10.39 -21.45 -7.09
C ILE A 243 -11.62 -20.91 -7.80
N THR A 244 -12.81 -21.33 -7.38
CA THR A 244 -14.07 -20.87 -7.96
C THR A 244 -14.88 -20.14 -6.90
N PHE A 245 -15.27 -18.91 -7.20
CA PHE A 245 -16.21 -18.12 -6.42
C PHE A 245 -17.60 -18.31 -7.01
N THR A 246 -18.56 -18.71 -6.19
CA THR A 246 -19.96 -18.94 -6.60
C THR A 246 -20.89 -18.53 -5.48
N ASP A 247 -21.76 -17.56 -5.74
CA ASP A 247 -22.77 -17.06 -4.79
C ASP A 247 -22.18 -16.70 -3.41
N GLY A 248 -20.99 -16.08 -3.41
CA GLY A 248 -20.26 -15.71 -2.19
C GLY A 248 -19.57 -16.86 -1.46
N SER A 249 -19.67 -18.09 -1.95
CA SER A 249 -18.88 -19.23 -1.48
C SER A 249 -17.63 -19.41 -2.32
N THR A 250 -16.61 -20.08 -1.76
CA THR A 250 -15.36 -20.38 -2.47
C THR A 250 -15.04 -21.86 -2.40
N HIS A 251 -14.72 -22.45 -3.55
CA HIS A 251 -14.27 -23.82 -3.68
C HIS A 251 -12.85 -23.87 -4.23
N TRP A 252 -12.00 -24.68 -3.61
CA TRP A 252 -10.57 -24.79 -3.92
C TRP A 252 -10.24 -26.20 -4.38
N GLU A 253 -9.50 -26.31 -5.47
CA GLU A 253 -9.01 -27.56 -6.02
C GLU A 253 -7.50 -27.44 -6.27
N PRO A 254 -6.66 -28.23 -5.57
CA PRO A 254 -7.01 -29.19 -4.52
C PRO A 254 -7.56 -28.51 -3.25
N THR A 255 -8.34 -29.25 -2.45
CA THR A 255 -8.93 -28.75 -1.20
C THR A 255 -7.90 -28.32 -0.16
N ASP A 256 -6.70 -28.91 -0.23
CA ASP A 256 -5.58 -28.59 0.67
C ASP A 256 -4.73 -27.41 0.17
N ALA A 257 -5.15 -26.75 -0.91
CA ALA A 257 -4.42 -25.62 -1.46
C ALA A 257 -4.33 -24.48 -0.45
N VAL A 258 -3.18 -23.81 -0.46
CA VAL A 258 -2.83 -22.71 0.45
C VAL A 258 -2.19 -21.57 -0.32
N VAL A 259 -2.03 -20.43 0.35
CA VAL A 259 -1.29 -19.29 -0.19
C VAL A 259 -0.06 -19.05 0.69
N PHE A 260 1.10 -18.85 0.07
CA PHE A 260 2.23 -18.26 0.76
C PHE A 260 2.21 -16.75 0.54
N ILE A 261 2.35 -15.99 1.61
CA ILE A 261 2.51 -14.54 1.55
C ILE A 261 3.88 -14.21 2.12
N GLY A 262 4.71 -13.60 1.29
CA GLY A 262 6.05 -13.19 1.68
C GLY A 262 6.57 -12.05 0.86
N ARG A 263 7.75 -11.58 1.24
CA ARG A 263 8.38 -10.42 0.65
C ARG A 263 9.88 -10.60 0.67
N ARG A 264 10.54 -10.08 -0.38
CA ARG A 264 11.99 -9.88 -0.39
C ARG A 264 12.33 -8.62 0.39
N GLU A 265 13.38 -8.67 1.20
CA GLU A 265 13.98 -7.48 1.83
C GLU A 265 14.69 -6.64 0.76
N ALA A 266 13.88 -5.91 0.00
CA ALA A 266 14.30 -5.01 -1.05
C ALA A 266 13.31 -3.83 -1.16
N ASP A 267 13.82 -2.72 -1.65
CA ASP A 267 13.04 -1.55 -2.05
C ASP A 267 12.62 -1.67 -3.51
N GLY A 268 11.39 -1.25 -3.81
CA GLY A 268 10.87 -1.25 -5.18
C GLY A 268 9.34 -1.41 -5.24
N PRO A 269 8.76 -1.36 -6.46
CA PRO A 269 7.34 -1.57 -6.69
C PRO A 269 6.89 -2.94 -6.20
N ALA A 270 5.63 -3.08 -5.79
CA ALA A 270 5.11 -4.34 -5.26
C ALA A 270 5.26 -5.51 -6.25
N ALA A 271 5.21 -5.22 -7.55
CA ALA A 271 5.49 -6.17 -8.63
C ALA A 271 6.87 -6.82 -8.50
N ALA A 272 7.88 -6.07 -8.07
CA ALA A 272 9.26 -6.52 -8.00
C ALA A 272 9.62 -7.16 -6.65
N VAL A 273 9.02 -6.68 -5.55
CA VAL A 273 9.44 -7.07 -4.19
C VAL A 273 8.55 -8.14 -3.55
N CYS A 274 7.29 -8.27 -4.00
CA CYS A 274 6.29 -9.14 -3.38
C CYS A 274 5.67 -10.14 -4.36
N CYS A 275 5.26 -9.71 -5.56
CA CYS A 275 4.37 -10.53 -6.40
C CYS A 275 4.94 -11.90 -6.81
N ASP A 276 6.25 -12.01 -7.05
CA ASP A 276 6.89 -13.31 -7.35
C ASP A 276 6.88 -14.28 -6.16
N ALA A 277 6.76 -13.77 -4.93
CA ALA A 277 6.70 -14.57 -3.71
C ALA A 277 5.27 -14.98 -3.34
N LEU A 278 4.25 -14.27 -3.81
CA LEU A 278 2.85 -14.49 -3.44
C LEU A 278 2.17 -15.49 -4.37
N ASN A 279 2.23 -16.77 -4.02
CA ASN A 279 1.74 -17.86 -4.88
C ASN A 279 0.75 -18.79 -4.17
N PHE A 280 -0.07 -19.44 -5.01
CA PHE A 280 -0.86 -20.60 -4.63
C PHE A 280 0.05 -21.84 -4.60
N PHE A 281 -0.23 -22.74 -3.67
CA PHE A 281 0.41 -24.04 -3.58
C PHE A 281 -0.65 -25.11 -3.42
N THR A 282 -0.42 -26.28 -4.00
CA THR A 282 -1.31 -27.45 -3.89
C THR A 282 -1.45 -27.95 -2.44
N SER A 283 -0.47 -27.68 -1.59
CA SER A 283 -0.48 -28.07 -0.18
C SER A 283 0.47 -27.23 0.66
N ARG A 284 0.27 -27.26 1.98
CA ARG A 284 1.21 -26.64 2.95
C ARG A 284 2.63 -27.21 2.84
N ALA A 285 2.77 -28.51 2.56
CA ALA A 285 4.08 -29.13 2.39
C ALA A 285 4.82 -28.57 1.17
N SER A 286 4.12 -28.38 0.05
CA SER A 286 4.70 -27.75 -1.15
C SER A 286 5.14 -26.32 -0.87
N ALA A 287 4.30 -25.52 -0.20
CA ALA A 287 4.64 -24.15 0.19
C ALA A 287 5.86 -24.06 1.11
N GLN A 288 5.98 -24.99 2.08
CA GLN A 288 7.16 -25.05 2.96
C GLN A 288 8.43 -25.48 2.23
N HIS A 289 8.33 -26.41 1.28
CA HIS A 289 9.46 -26.80 0.44
C HIS A 289 9.95 -25.62 -0.40
N TRP A 290 9.03 -24.88 -1.01
CA TRP A 290 9.35 -23.66 -1.74
C TRP A 290 10.02 -22.62 -0.84
N GLN A 291 9.49 -22.38 0.36
CA GLN A 291 10.08 -21.44 1.32
C GLN A 291 11.51 -21.82 1.72
N GLN A 292 11.79 -23.11 1.93
CA GLN A 292 13.14 -23.60 2.24
C GLN A 292 14.13 -23.37 1.08
N ALA A 293 13.65 -23.44 -0.16
CA ALA A 293 14.44 -23.17 -1.36
C ALA A 293 14.67 -21.67 -1.61
N HIS A 294 13.90 -20.78 -0.95
CA HIS A 294 13.98 -19.33 -1.09
C HIS A 294 14.17 -18.64 0.28
N PRO A 295 15.29 -18.89 0.98
CA PRO A 295 15.52 -18.36 2.33
C PRO A 295 15.62 -16.83 2.37
N GLU A 296 15.82 -16.16 1.23
CA GLU A 296 15.84 -14.71 1.10
C GLU A 296 14.45 -14.06 1.13
N ILE A 297 13.39 -14.86 1.19
CA ILE A 297 12.00 -14.40 1.20
C ILE A 297 11.40 -14.64 2.59
N SER A 298 11.19 -13.55 3.33
CA SER A 298 10.50 -13.57 4.62
C SER A 298 9.00 -13.68 4.38
N GLY A 299 8.34 -14.65 5.01
CA GLY A 299 6.90 -14.87 4.81
C GLY A 299 6.34 -16.08 5.54
N GLN A 300 5.05 -16.33 5.32
CA GLN A 300 4.34 -17.44 5.96
C GLN A 300 3.23 -18.01 5.06
N VAL A 301 2.91 -19.27 5.31
CA VAL A 301 1.78 -19.96 4.69
C VAL A 301 0.49 -19.63 5.44
N VAL A 302 -0.47 -19.03 4.75
CA VAL A 302 -1.78 -18.63 5.28
C VAL A 302 -2.89 -19.59 4.86
N SER A 303 -4.00 -19.60 5.61
CA SER A 303 -5.21 -20.35 5.24
C SER A 303 -5.95 -19.70 4.07
N GLN A 304 -6.85 -20.46 3.44
CA GLN A 304 -7.73 -19.99 2.36
C GLN A 304 -8.56 -18.77 2.78
N ASP A 305 -9.29 -18.87 3.91
CA ASP A 305 -10.09 -17.77 4.46
C ASP A 305 -9.25 -16.52 4.71
N ARG A 306 -8.05 -16.70 5.26
CA ARG A 306 -7.17 -15.57 5.56
C ARG A 306 -6.67 -14.91 4.27
N ALA A 307 -6.31 -15.69 3.25
CA ALA A 307 -5.88 -15.16 1.96
C ALA A 307 -7.02 -14.39 1.26
N ILE A 308 -8.24 -14.93 1.28
CA ILE A 308 -9.44 -14.26 0.76
C ILE A 308 -9.68 -12.95 1.50
N GLN A 309 -9.62 -12.96 2.83
CA GLN A 309 -9.80 -11.77 3.65
C GLN A 309 -8.76 -10.67 3.32
N ILE A 310 -7.49 -11.05 3.11
CA ILE A 310 -6.44 -10.11 2.72
C ILE A 310 -6.75 -9.49 1.35
N GLY A 311 -7.16 -10.30 0.38
CA GLY A 311 -7.58 -9.81 -0.94
C GLY A 311 -8.77 -8.85 -0.85
N GLN A 312 -9.80 -9.20 -0.07
CA GLN A 312 -10.97 -8.37 0.17
C GLN A 312 -10.61 -7.02 0.81
N GLN A 313 -9.79 -7.04 1.87
CA GLN A 313 -9.37 -5.83 2.58
C GLN A 313 -8.52 -4.92 1.69
N THR A 314 -7.69 -5.50 0.83
CA THR A 314 -6.77 -4.74 -0.03
C THR A 314 -7.48 -4.12 -1.23
N PHE A 315 -8.37 -4.88 -1.89
CA PHE A 315 -8.90 -4.51 -3.21
C PHE A 315 -10.39 -4.16 -3.21
N GLY A 316 -11.19 -4.66 -2.25
CA GLY A 316 -12.62 -4.40 -2.16
C GLY A 316 -12.98 -2.91 -2.27
N PRO A 317 -12.38 -2.02 -1.46
CA PRO A 317 -12.71 -0.59 -1.46
C PRO A 317 -12.40 0.19 -2.75
N ILE A 318 -11.67 -0.37 -3.71
CA ILE A 318 -11.08 0.41 -4.81
C ILE A 318 -12.15 0.96 -5.77
N LEU A 319 -13.12 0.14 -6.18
CA LEU A 319 -14.15 0.51 -7.16
C LEU A 319 -15.49 0.96 -6.55
N HIS A 320 -15.63 0.89 -5.23
CA HIS A 320 -16.80 1.40 -4.52
C HIS A 320 -16.84 2.94 -4.56
N ASN A 321 -18.04 3.47 -4.82
CA ASN A 321 -18.32 4.91 -4.78
C ASN A 321 -18.47 5.35 -3.32
N GLU A 322 -18.02 6.57 -2.99
CA GLU A 322 -18.15 7.17 -1.65
C GLU A 322 -19.55 7.76 -1.37
N ASP A 323 -20.58 7.41 -2.14
CA ASP A 323 -21.95 7.90 -1.96
C ASP A 323 -22.72 7.08 -0.91
N GLY A 324 -22.13 6.97 0.28
CA GLY A 324 -22.76 6.46 1.50
C GLY A 324 -22.74 7.51 2.62
N GLY A 325 -22.87 8.80 2.26
CA GLY A 325 -23.28 9.82 3.20
C GLY A 325 -24.79 9.67 3.41
N ASP A 326 -25.17 9.34 4.65
CA ASP A 326 -26.54 9.38 5.16
C ASP A 326 -27.30 10.58 4.57
N ARG A 327 -28.42 10.29 3.89
CA ARG A 327 -29.47 11.28 3.61
C ARG A 327 -30.51 11.21 4.71
#